data_AF-A0A971VUY3-F1
#
_entry.id   AF-A0A971VUY3-F1
#
_cell.length_a   1.000
_cell.length_b   1.000
_cell.length_c   1.000
_cell.angle_alpha   90.00
_cell.angle_beta   90.00
_cell.angle_gamma   90.00
#
_symmetry.space_group_name_H-M   'P 1'
#
loop_
_entity.id
_entity.type
_entity.pdbx_description
1 polymer ?
#
loop_
_entity_poly.entity_id
_entity_poly.type
_entity_poly.pdbx_seq_one_letter_code
_entity_poly.pdbx_strand_id
1 'polypeptide(L)'
;MKKRIIVWALCLLMLYVPAQADSLNRAWRQAALYVPGAALPEDVREVQGGLHFTFLDENKSLVYEVVIDKETNAFLRRSMVALNKEPGKRADLNPADLKKRLAEEAPENELISMFVLAEAGQFSYLMVTKEPLGARLVRSWYNAQDGSLYYQEQTPIGTDDDSSLSLDSLLKIAQDSLPGSQLMSVQLETRQQGGVYLLHLYYDNQEYILQVHAGSGAILDASAAASALVPIEAFNWTASAASQRTAAPSSTQAPTAAVPPTAAPPTAARTPQPTAWEDWDDDDDDDDDDDDDDDDDDD
;
A
#
# COMPACT_ATOMS: atom_id res chain seq x y z
N MET A 1 -23.09 -50.44 26.46
CA MET A 1 -21.80 -49.68 26.50
C MET A 1 -21.62 -48.75 25.30
N LYS A 2 -21.99 -49.12 24.05
CA LYS A 2 -21.84 -48.27 22.85
C LYS A 2 -22.60 -46.92 22.87
N LYS A 3 -23.76 -46.84 23.52
CA LYS A 3 -24.56 -45.58 23.62
C LYS A 3 -23.96 -44.51 24.54
N ARG A 4 -23.08 -44.89 25.50
CA ARG A 4 -22.43 -43.93 26.40
C ARG A 4 -21.24 -43.22 25.75
N ILE A 5 -20.57 -43.86 24.79
CA ILE A 5 -19.41 -43.29 24.08
C ILE A 5 -19.84 -42.17 23.11
N ILE A 6 -21.02 -42.29 22.48
CA ILE A 6 -21.55 -41.29 21.54
C ILE A 6 -21.93 -39.99 22.26
N VAL A 7 -22.48 -40.06 23.48
CA VAL A 7 -22.84 -38.87 24.27
C VAL A 7 -21.60 -38.10 24.72
N TRP A 8 -20.52 -38.79 25.08
CA TRP A 8 -19.24 -38.15 25.42
C TRP A 8 -18.56 -37.51 24.20
N ALA A 9 -18.62 -38.13 23.02
CA ALA A 9 -18.11 -37.54 21.79
C ALA A 9 -18.90 -36.29 21.35
N LEU A 10 -20.23 -36.27 21.57
CA LEU A 10 -21.08 -35.12 21.23
C LEU A 10 -20.86 -33.92 22.18
N CYS A 11 -20.67 -34.16 23.47
CA CYS A 11 -20.35 -33.11 24.44
C CYS A 11 -18.95 -32.52 24.22
N LEU A 12 -17.98 -33.32 23.77
CA LEU A 12 -16.64 -32.84 23.40
C LEU A 12 -16.68 -31.99 22.12
N LEU A 13 -17.55 -32.32 21.15
CA LEU A 13 -17.72 -31.51 19.94
C LEU A 13 -18.36 -30.14 20.21
N MET A 14 -19.28 -30.05 21.18
CA MET A 14 -19.91 -28.77 21.57
C MET A 14 -19.01 -27.83 22.38
N LEU A 15 -17.91 -28.33 22.95
CA LEU A 15 -16.91 -27.51 23.64
C LEU A 15 -15.88 -26.87 22.68
N TYR A 16 -15.78 -27.36 21.44
CA TYR A 16 -14.80 -26.85 20.46
C TYR A 16 -15.30 -25.62 19.66
N VAL A 17 -16.62 -25.48 19.47
CA VAL A 17 -17.22 -24.37 18.73
C VAL A 17 -17.07 -23.00 19.42
N PRO A 18 -17.25 -22.84 20.76
CA PRO A 18 -17.12 -21.53 21.39
C PRO A 18 -15.68 -20.98 21.42
N ALA A 19 -14.66 -21.85 21.38
CA ALA A 19 -13.26 -21.42 21.45
C ALA A 19 -12.78 -20.71 20.18
N GLN A 20 -13.30 -21.06 19.00
CA GLN A 20 -12.90 -20.43 17.74
C GLN A 20 -13.55 -19.07 17.52
N ALA A 21 -14.85 -18.92 17.84
CA ALA A 21 -15.54 -17.63 17.72
C ALA A 21 -14.93 -16.56 18.64
N ASP A 22 -14.43 -16.97 19.81
CA ASP A 22 -13.80 -16.08 20.78
C ASP A 22 -12.40 -15.61 20.31
N SER A 23 -11.66 -16.44 19.58
CA SER A 23 -10.35 -16.06 19.00
C SER A 23 -10.48 -15.02 17.88
N LEU A 24 -11.44 -15.20 16.97
CA LEU A 24 -11.68 -14.26 15.87
C LEU A 24 -12.13 -12.89 16.38
N ASN A 25 -13.00 -12.84 17.38
CA ASN A 25 -13.47 -11.59 17.99
C ASN A 25 -12.32 -10.82 18.66
N ARG A 26 -11.42 -11.53 19.37
CA ARG A 26 -10.20 -10.90 19.93
C ARG A 26 -9.29 -10.36 18.84
N ALA A 27 -9.00 -11.14 17.80
CA ALA A 27 -8.16 -10.70 16.70
C ALA A 27 -8.76 -9.49 15.96
N TRP A 28 -10.07 -9.45 15.77
CA TRP A 28 -10.77 -8.30 15.17
C TRP A 28 -10.61 -7.04 16.04
N ARG A 29 -10.86 -7.15 17.35
CA ARG A 29 -10.67 -6.01 18.28
C ARG A 29 -9.24 -5.52 18.28
N GLN A 30 -8.28 -6.44 18.22
CA GLN A 30 -6.88 -6.10 18.11
C GLN A 30 -6.60 -5.35 16.80
N ALA A 31 -7.07 -5.85 15.65
CA ALA A 31 -6.88 -5.21 14.35
C ALA A 31 -7.46 -3.80 14.31
N ALA A 32 -8.63 -3.60 14.91
CA ALA A 32 -9.32 -2.31 14.98
C ALA A 32 -8.51 -1.23 15.73
N LEU A 33 -7.56 -1.60 16.61
CA LEU A 33 -6.68 -0.64 17.29
C LEU A 33 -5.66 0.03 16.36
N TYR A 34 -5.45 -0.51 15.15
CA TYR A 34 -4.41 -0.08 14.22
C TYR A 34 -4.95 0.71 13.02
N VAL A 35 -6.25 0.99 13.00
CA VAL A 35 -6.93 1.77 11.96
C VAL A 35 -7.69 2.94 12.60
N PRO A 36 -7.98 4.03 11.85
CA PRO A 36 -8.81 5.10 12.36
C PRO A 36 -10.19 4.59 12.79
N GLY A 37 -10.78 5.18 13.82
CA GLY A 37 -12.09 4.75 14.34
C GLY A 37 -13.25 4.87 13.35
N ALA A 38 -13.08 5.67 12.28
CA ALA A 38 -14.04 5.78 11.17
C ALA A 38 -13.87 4.68 10.11
N ALA A 39 -12.83 3.86 10.19
CA ALA A 39 -12.62 2.78 9.24
C ALA A 39 -13.55 1.60 9.55
N LEU A 40 -14.34 1.19 8.56
CA LEU A 40 -15.32 0.13 8.65
C LEU A 40 -14.71 -1.20 8.21
N PRO A 41 -14.96 -2.31 8.94
CA PRO A 41 -14.47 -3.62 8.53
C PRO A 41 -15.18 -4.08 7.25
N GLU A 42 -14.42 -4.66 6.32
CA GLU A 42 -14.92 -5.14 5.03
C GLU A 42 -14.79 -6.67 4.91
N ASP A 43 -13.60 -7.21 5.15
CA ASP A 43 -13.30 -8.62 4.94
C ASP A 43 -12.35 -9.17 6.02
N VAL A 44 -12.44 -10.49 6.24
CA VAL A 44 -11.46 -11.24 7.03
C VAL A 44 -11.13 -12.56 6.33
N ARG A 45 -9.83 -12.79 6.13
CA ARG A 45 -9.32 -14.01 5.51
C ARG A 45 -8.12 -14.56 6.27
N GLU A 46 -8.00 -15.88 6.29
CA GLU A 46 -6.82 -16.54 6.83
C GLU A 46 -5.70 -16.54 5.79
N VAL A 47 -4.51 -16.10 6.19
CA VAL A 47 -3.31 -16.08 5.36
C VAL A 47 -2.19 -16.85 6.06
N GLN A 48 -1.12 -17.15 5.33
CA GLN A 48 0.07 -17.73 5.95
C GLN A 48 0.61 -16.78 7.02
N GLY A 49 0.60 -17.23 8.28
CA GLY A 49 1.10 -16.45 9.42
C GLY A 49 0.05 -15.62 10.16
N GLY A 50 -1.24 -15.60 9.76
CA GLY A 50 -2.23 -14.86 10.56
C GLY A 50 -3.62 -14.69 9.94
N LEU A 51 -4.43 -13.88 10.61
CA LEU A 51 -5.70 -13.36 10.13
C LEU A 51 -5.48 -11.99 9.49
N HIS A 52 -5.94 -11.83 8.27
CA HIS A 52 -5.87 -10.61 7.49
C HIS A 52 -7.23 -9.92 7.48
N PHE A 53 -7.29 -8.73 8.07
CA PHE A 53 -8.49 -7.90 8.15
C PHE A 53 -8.37 -6.73 7.18
N THR A 54 -9.41 -6.49 6.39
CA THR A 54 -9.51 -5.31 5.52
C THR A 54 -10.50 -4.31 6.13
N PHE A 55 -10.12 -3.04 6.14
CA PHE A 55 -10.98 -1.93 6.54
C PHE A 55 -10.96 -0.84 5.46
N LEU A 56 -12.11 -0.18 5.28
CA LEU A 56 -12.25 0.97 4.40
C LEU A 56 -12.53 2.22 5.24
N ASP A 57 -11.95 3.36 4.89
CA ASP A 57 -12.42 4.63 5.44
C ASP A 57 -13.86 4.94 4.98
N GLU A 58 -14.50 5.91 5.64
CA GLU A 58 -15.88 6.32 5.36
C GLU A 58 -16.10 6.70 3.88
N ASN A 59 -15.10 7.33 3.26
CA ASN A 59 -15.14 7.77 1.86
C ASN A 59 -14.69 6.69 0.86
N LYS A 60 -14.32 5.49 1.33
CA LYS A 60 -13.75 4.39 0.52
C LYS A 60 -12.57 4.83 -0.35
N SER A 61 -11.81 5.79 0.14
CA SER A 61 -10.61 6.35 -0.49
C SER A 61 -9.32 5.73 0.04
N LEU A 62 -9.37 5.13 1.24
CA LEU A 62 -8.27 4.47 1.91
C LEU A 62 -8.65 3.02 2.25
N VAL A 63 -7.78 2.09 1.87
CA VAL A 63 -7.84 0.70 2.29
C VAL A 63 -6.78 0.47 3.35
N TYR A 64 -7.17 -0.06 4.50
CA TYR A 64 -6.26 -0.53 5.52
C TYR A 64 -6.30 -2.05 5.56
N GLU A 65 -5.13 -2.68 5.52
CA GLU A 65 -5.02 -4.12 5.76
C GLU A 65 -4.22 -4.35 7.03
N VAL A 66 -4.78 -5.13 7.96
CA VAL A 66 -4.15 -5.45 9.24
C VAL A 66 -3.98 -6.94 9.36
N VAL A 67 -2.75 -7.38 9.64
CA VAL A 67 -2.42 -8.79 9.86
C VAL A 67 -2.18 -9.01 11.35
N ILE A 68 -2.95 -9.93 11.93
CA ILE A 68 -2.85 -10.36 13.32
C ILE A 68 -2.45 -11.83 13.37
N ASP A 69 -1.48 -12.17 14.21
CA ASP A 69 -1.08 -13.56 14.43
C ASP A 69 -2.26 -14.36 15.01
N LYS A 70 -2.56 -15.51 14.42
CA LYS A 70 -3.75 -16.30 14.77
C LYS A 70 -3.65 -16.96 16.15
N GLU A 71 -2.43 -17.27 16.62
CA GLU A 71 -2.23 -17.99 17.88
C GLU A 71 -2.08 -17.03 19.06
N THR A 72 -1.28 -15.98 18.88
CA THR A 72 -0.90 -15.02 19.92
C THR A 72 -1.78 -13.78 19.94
N ASN A 73 -2.52 -13.50 18.87
CA ASN A 73 -3.19 -12.20 18.62
C ASN A 73 -2.21 -11.02 18.56
N ALA A 74 -0.91 -11.27 18.32
CA ALA A 74 0.06 -10.20 18.15
C ALA A 74 -0.18 -9.45 16.85
N PHE A 75 0.11 -8.15 16.86
CA PHE A 75 0.10 -7.35 15.65
C PHE A 75 1.32 -7.68 14.78
N LEU A 76 1.11 -8.01 13.52
CA LEU A 76 2.19 -8.36 12.60
C LEU A 76 2.47 -7.25 11.58
N ARG A 77 1.43 -6.58 11.07
CA ARG A 77 1.57 -5.53 10.06
C ARG A 77 0.28 -4.75 9.89
N ARG A 78 0.40 -3.47 9.55
CA ARG A 78 -0.67 -2.66 8.95
C ARG A 78 -0.16 -2.03 7.66
N SER A 79 -0.88 -2.20 6.57
CA SER A 79 -0.71 -1.41 5.36
C SER A 79 -1.87 -0.40 5.24
N MET A 80 -1.60 0.71 4.57
CA MET A 80 -2.61 1.67 4.13
C MET A 80 -2.32 2.01 2.67
N VAL A 81 -3.35 1.94 1.82
CA VAL A 81 -3.30 2.32 0.41
C VAL A 81 -4.34 3.40 0.15
N ALA A 82 -3.92 4.53 -0.42
CA ALA A 82 -4.87 5.54 -0.92
C ALA A 82 -5.21 5.26 -2.38
N LEU A 83 -6.45 4.86 -2.67
CA LEU A 83 -6.87 4.32 -3.97
C LEU A 83 -6.84 5.34 -5.10
N ASN A 84 -6.89 6.63 -4.78
CA ASN A 84 -6.89 7.73 -5.75
C ASN A 84 -5.55 8.50 -5.80
N LYS A 85 -4.50 7.96 -5.18
CA LYS A 85 -3.16 8.56 -5.16
C LYS A 85 -2.16 7.61 -5.80
N GLU A 86 -1.21 8.20 -6.50
CA GLU A 86 -0.17 7.48 -7.22
C GLU A 86 1.18 8.17 -7.03
N PRO A 87 2.31 7.48 -7.31
CA PRO A 87 3.60 8.12 -7.49
C PRO A 87 3.55 9.33 -8.44
N GLY A 88 4.36 10.34 -8.14
CA GLY A 88 4.44 11.55 -8.96
C GLY A 88 5.06 11.26 -10.33
N LYS A 89 4.76 12.10 -11.34
CA LYS A 89 5.47 12.04 -12.64
C LYS A 89 6.76 12.85 -12.62
N ARG A 90 7.00 13.60 -11.52
CA ARG A 90 8.18 14.43 -11.28
C ARG A 90 8.50 14.42 -9.78
N ALA A 91 9.73 14.83 -9.46
CA ALA A 91 10.19 15.07 -8.10
C ALA A 91 10.32 16.59 -7.88
N ASP A 92 9.19 17.27 -7.70
CA ASP A 92 9.10 18.74 -7.59
C ASP A 92 9.04 19.21 -6.13
N LEU A 93 8.50 18.39 -5.23
CA LEU A 93 8.33 18.73 -3.81
C LEU A 93 9.68 18.74 -3.11
N ASN A 94 9.96 19.77 -2.31
CA ASN A 94 11.16 19.81 -1.49
C ASN A 94 11.05 18.80 -0.33
N PRO A 95 12.00 17.85 -0.17
CA PRO A 95 11.99 16.91 0.94
C PRO A 95 11.93 17.54 2.34
N ALA A 96 12.43 18.77 2.50
CA ALA A 96 12.34 19.50 3.76
C ALA A 96 10.89 19.76 4.19
N ASP A 97 9.96 19.89 3.24
CA ASP A 97 8.54 20.11 3.54
C ASP A 97 7.89 18.86 4.17
N LEU A 98 8.30 17.66 3.74
CA LEU A 98 7.86 16.42 4.36
C LEU A 98 8.46 16.24 5.75
N LYS A 99 9.73 16.60 5.95
CA LYS A 99 10.36 16.56 7.29
C LYS A 99 9.67 17.53 8.25
N LYS A 100 9.29 18.72 7.77
CA LYS A 100 8.52 19.68 8.55
C LYS A 100 7.14 19.13 8.91
N ARG A 101 6.44 18.53 7.95
CA ARG A 101 5.14 17.89 8.18
C ARG A 101 5.22 16.79 9.25
N LEU A 102 6.24 15.93 9.18
CA LEU A 102 6.48 14.90 10.21
C LEU A 102 6.60 15.52 11.60
N ALA A 103 7.39 16.60 11.74
CA ALA A 103 7.58 17.28 13.01
C ALA A 103 6.30 17.97 13.55
N GLU A 104 5.34 18.29 12.68
CA GLU A 104 4.07 18.94 13.04
C GLU A 104 2.97 17.91 13.35
N GLU A 105 2.86 16.86 12.54
CA GLU A 105 1.75 15.88 12.60
C GLU A 105 2.05 14.66 13.47
N ALA A 106 3.32 14.27 13.59
CA ALA A 106 3.76 13.13 14.40
C ALA A 106 5.12 13.42 15.07
N PRO A 107 5.20 14.42 15.95
CA PRO A 107 6.45 14.86 16.59
C PRO A 107 7.13 13.76 17.43
N GLU A 108 6.39 12.74 17.86
CA GLU A 108 6.91 11.57 18.55
C GLU A 108 7.67 10.61 17.63
N ASN A 109 7.40 10.64 16.32
CA ASN A 109 8.07 9.75 15.39
C ASN A 109 9.49 10.24 15.08
N GLU A 110 10.45 9.33 15.23
CA GLU A 110 11.85 9.60 14.91
C GLU A 110 12.11 9.30 13.44
N LEU A 111 12.61 10.29 12.69
CA LEU A 111 13.05 10.08 11.31
C LEU A 111 14.35 9.27 11.28
N ILE A 112 14.31 8.10 10.65
CA ILE A 112 15.48 7.22 10.51
C ILE A 112 16.21 7.48 9.19
N SER A 113 15.47 7.52 8.08
CA SER A 113 16.03 7.71 6.74
C SER A 113 14.97 8.21 5.77
N MET A 114 15.43 8.73 4.63
CA MET A 114 14.53 9.19 3.58
C MET A 114 15.20 9.06 2.21
N PHE A 115 14.46 8.49 1.25
CA PHE A 115 14.94 8.11 -0.07
C PHE A 115 14.02 8.62 -1.18
N VAL A 116 14.55 8.67 -2.40
CA VAL A 116 13.80 8.85 -3.64
C VAL A 116 13.77 7.50 -4.38
N LEU A 117 12.58 7.06 -4.75
CA LEU A 117 12.38 6.01 -5.75
C LEU A 117 12.13 6.70 -7.09
N ALA A 118 12.94 6.39 -8.10
CA ALA A 118 12.78 6.92 -9.45
C ALA A 118 12.77 5.75 -10.45
N GLU A 119 11.59 5.21 -10.72
CA GLU A 119 11.41 4.00 -11.53
C GLU A 119 10.31 4.20 -12.57
N ALA A 120 10.53 3.74 -13.80
CA ALA A 120 9.55 3.82 -14.89
C ALA A 120 8.94 5.22 -15.12
N GLY A 121 9.70 6.30 -14.86
CA GLY A 121 9.23 7.69 -14.99
C GLY A 121 8.28 8.15 -13.87
N GLN A 122 8.22 7.39 -12.78
CA GLN A 122 7.51 7.71 -11.56
C GLN A 122 8.48 8.02 -10.42
N PHE A 123 8.07 8.94 -9.55
CA PHE A 123 8.87 9.45 -8.46
C PHE A 123 8.10 9.41 -7.14
N SER A 124 8.71 8.79 -6.15
CA SER A 124 8.18 8.72 -4.79
C SER A 124 9.24 9.03 -3.76
N TYR A 125 8.85 9.65 -2.66
CA TYR A 125 9.67 9.66 -1.45
C TYR A 125 9.29 8.49 -0.58
N LEU A 126 10.29 7.70 -0.17
CA LEU A 126 10.16 6.78 0.95
C LEU A 126 10.71 7.48 2.20
N MET A 127 9.87 7.65 3.22
CA MET A 127 10.27 8.09 4.55
C MET A 127 10.19 6.91 5.51
N VAL A 128 11.27 6.64 6.23
CA VAL A 128 11.32 5.58 7.25
C VAL A 128 11.40 6.25 8.62
N THR A 129 10.44 5.95 9.48
CA THR A 129 10.37 6.47 10.85
C THR A 129 10.23 5.36 11.87
N LYS A 130 10.59 5.66 13.11
CA LYS A 130 10.36 4.83 14.29
C LYS A 130 9.25 5.47 15.12
N GLU A 131 8.17 4.73 15.35
CA GLU A 131 7.12 5.09 16.30
C GLU A 131 7.53 4.57 17.70
N PRO A 132 7.91 5.44 18.65
CA PRO A 132 8.54 5.01 19.89
C PRO A 132 7.58 4.29 20.84
N LEU A 133 6.32 4.70 20.89
CA LEU A 133 5.34 4.13 21.83
C LEU A 133 4.97 2.67 21.51
N GLY A 134 5.07 2.27 20.25
CA GLY A 134 4.80 0.90 19.81
C GLY A 134 6.03 0.09 19.41
N ALA A 135 7.24 0.67 19.50
CA ALA A 135 8.46 0.11 18.92
C ALA A 135 8.25 -0.39 17.46
N ARG A 136 7.64 0.46 16.63
CA ARG A 136 7.27 0.11 15.25
C ARG A 136 8.08 0.88 14.24
N LEU A 137 8.36 0.22 13.12
CA LEU A 137 8.92 0.87 11.94
C LEU A 137 7.75 1.27 11.04
N VAL A 138 7.73 2.52 10.62
CA VAL A 138 6.75 3.04 9.67
C VAL A 138 7.48 3.45 8.40
N ARG A 139 7.03 2.92 7.27
CA ARG A 139 7.52 3.23 5.93
C ARG A 139 6.39 3.94 5.20
N SER A 140 6.61 5.20 4.84
CA SER A 140 5.60 6.04 4.21
C SER A 140 6.06 6.44 2.81
N TRP A 141 5.25 6.17 1.80
CA TRP A 141 5.50 6.54 0.42
C TRP A 141 4.63 7.71 0.01
N TYR A 142 5.31 8.80 -0.35
CA TYR A 142 4.69 10.03 -0.79
C TYR A 142 4.93 10.23 -2.28
N ASN A 143 3.93 10.79 -2.97
CA ASN A 143 4.08 11.33 -4.29
C ASN A 143 5.14 12.45 -4.26
N ALA A 144 6.22 12.32 -5.04
CA ALA A 144 7.33 13.28 -5.00
C ALA A 144 7.03 14.63 -5.67
N GLN A 145 5.85 14.80 -6.27
CA GLN A 145 5.41 16.04 -6.92
C GLN A 145 4.56 16.90 -5.98
N ASP A 146 3.61 16.30 -5.26
CA ASP A 146 2.65 17.04 -4.41
C ASP A 146 2.71 16.68 -2.92
N GLY A 147 3.47 15.64 -2.55
CA GLY A 147 3.62 15.20 -1.16
C GLY A 147 2.41 14.48 -0.58
N SER A 148 1.46 14.03 -1.42
CA SER A 148 0.37 13.18 -0.97
C SER A 148 0.88 11.80 -0.59
N LEU A 149 0.46 11.29 0.57
CA LEU A 149 0.72 9.93 1.01
C LEU A 149 -0.16 8.99 0.19
N TYR A 150 0.43 8.00 -0.48
CA TYR A 150 -0.33 7.01 -1.26
C TYR A 150 -0.19 5.58 -0.72
N TYR A 151 0.88 5.30 0.02
CA TYR A 151 1.08 4.01 0.65
C TYR A 151 1.82 4.18 1.98
N GLN A 152 1.43 3.41 3.00
CA GLN A 152 2.13 3.34 4.27
C GLN A 152 2.13 1.90 4.77
N GLU A 153 3.27 1.46 5.29
CA GLU A 153 3.43 0.16 5.96
C GLU A 153 3.96 0.39 7.37
N GLN A 154 3.36 -0.29 8.34
CA GLN A 154 3.77 -0.29 9.73
C GLN A 154 4.01 -1.73 10.17
N THR A 155 5.20 -2.01 10.70
CA THR A 155 5.60 -3.33 11.21
C THR A 155 6.19 -3.20 12.61
N PRO A 156 6.01 -4.20 13.49
CA PRO A 156 6.72 -4.24 14.75
C PRO A 156 8.21 -4.48 14.51
N ILE A 157 9.07 -3.84 15.32
CA ILE A 157 10.53 -4.02 15.25
C ILE A 157 10.97 -5.27 16.02
N GLY A 158 10.09 -5.86 16.83
CA GLY A 158 10.37 -7.04 17.62
C GLY A 158 9.09 -7.76 18.00
N THR A 159 9.23 -8.71 18.90
CA THR A 159 8.11 -9.37 19.58
C THR A 159 7.84 -8.66 20.89
N ASP A 160 6.62 -8.84 21.43
CA ASP A 160 6.27 -8.34 22.76
C ASP A 160 7.01 -9.06 23.90
N ASP A 161 7.83 -10.07 23.59
CA ASP A 161 8.73 -10.69 24.55
C ASP A 161 10.08 -9.97 24.62
N ASP A 162 10.67 -9.91 25.82
CA ASP A 162 11.97 -9.26 26.10
C ASP A 162 13.16 -9.90 25.36
N SER A 163 12.92 -10.83 24.44
CA SER A 163 13.95 -11.57 23.70
C SER A 163 14.38 -10.89 22.40
N SER A 164 13.65 -9.87 21.96
CA SER A 164 13.88 -9.16 20.71
C SER A 164 14.87 -7.99 20.86
N LEU A 165 15.62 -7.69 19.80
CA LEU A 165 16.55 -6.56 19.80
C LEU A 165 15.82 -5.25 19.52
N SER A 166 16.20 -4.20 20.24
CA SER A 166 15.73 -2.86 19.93
C SER A 166 16.23 -2.38 18.57
N LEU A 167 15.51 -1.43 17.94
CA LEU A 167 15.96 -0.81 16.69
C LEU A 167 17.38 -0.23 16.83
N ASP A 168 17.68 0.41 17.96
CA ASP A 168 18.97 1.07 18.17
C ASP A 168 20.11 0.04 18.21
N SER A 169 19.83 -1.17 18.73
CA SER A 169 20.78 -2.29 18.70
C SER A 169 20.98 -2.81 17.28
N LEU A 170 19.90 -2.95 16.51
CA LEU A 170 19.95 -3.35 15.09
C LEU A 170 20.69 -2.34 14.23
N LEU A 171 20.43 -1.05 14.41
CA LEU A 171 21.14 0.04 13.76
C LEU A 171 22.62 0.03 14.13
N LYS A 172 22.96 -0.22 15.40
CA LYS A 172 24.35 -0.35 15.82
C LYS A 172 25.05 -1.52 15.12
N ILE A 173 24.41 -2.69 15.05
CA ILE A 173 24.95 -3.87 14.33
C ILE A 173 25.16 -3.53 12.85
N ALA A 174 24.18 -2.87 12.22
CA ALA A 174 24.28 -2.42 10.83
C ALA A 174 25.45 -1.44 10.63
N GLN A 175 25.62 -0.46 11.52
CA GLN A 175 26.72 0.52 11.42
C GLN A 175 28.10 -0.10 11.69
N ASP A 176 28.19 -1.05 12.63
CA ASP A 176 29.44 -1.74 12.93
C ASP A 176 29.86 -2.66 11.75
N SER A 177 28.90 -3.22 11.00
CA SER A 177 29.15 -4.09 9.84
C SER A 177 29.30 -3.33 8.51
N LEU A 178 28.48 -2.30 8.29
CA LEU A 178 28.43 -1.47 7.07
C LEU A 178 28.34 0.01 7.48
N PRO A 179 29.48 0.64 7.82
CA PRO A 179 29.51 2.02 8.28
C PRO A 179 28.96 3.00 7.24
N GLY A 180 27.99 3.84 7.63
CA GLY A 180 27.33 4.79 6.74
C GLY A 180 26.16 4.21 5.94
N SER A 181 25.79 2.94 6.20
CA SER A 181 24.55 2.37 5.67
C SER A 181 23.32 3.10 6.22
N GLN A 182 22.24 3.12 5.44
CA GLN A 182 20.96 3.74 5.84
C GLN A 182 19.85 2.69 5.85
N LEU A 183 19.08 2.63 6.93
CA LEU A 183 18.01 1.65 7.07
C LEU A 183 16.85 1.93 6.12
N MET A 184 16.35 0.92 5.41
CA MET A 184 15.21 0.99 4.49
C MET A 184 13.98 0.24 5.04
N SER A 185 14.21 -0.91 5.69
CA SER A 185 13.19 -1.69 6.38
C SER A 185 13.82 -2.65 7.40
N VAL A 186 12.99 -3.12 8.34
CA VAL A 186 13.29 -4.23 9.24
C VAL A 186 12.10 -5.19 9.20
N GLN A 187 12.39 -6.47 9.08
CA GLN A 187 11.39 -7.54 9.20
C GLN A 187 11.91 -8.60 10.17
N LEU A 188 11.04 -9.13 11.01
CA LEU A 188 11.35 -10.26 11.89
C LEU A 188 10.66 -11.51 11.34
N GLU A 189 11.45 -12.52 11.01
CA GLU A 189 10.95 -13.83 10.58
C GLU A 189 11.20 -14.89 11.65
N THR A 190 10.19 -15.69 11.94
CA THR A 190 10.37 -16.90 12.77
C THR A 190 10.81 -18.06 11.91
N ARG A 191 11.99 -18.63 12.21
CA ARG A 191 12.52 -19.84 11.56
C ARG A 191 12.65 -20.97 12.58
N GLN A 192 12.91 -22.19 12.10
CA GLN A 192 13.11 -23.36 12.98
C GLN A 192 14.21 -23.16 14.04
N GLN A 193 15.19 -22.29 13.76
CA GLN A 193 16.33 -22.00 14.64
C GLN A 193 16.13 -20.76 15.52
N GLY A 194 14.93 -20.16 15.51
CA GLY A 194 14.61 -18.92 16.23
C GLY A 194 14.26 -17.76 15.31
N GLY A 195 14.07 -16.58 15.90
CA GLY A 195 13.80 -15.33 15.17
C GLY A 195 15.03 -14.84 14.41
N VAL A 196 14.82 -14.35 13.20
CA VAL A 196 15.84 -13.73 12.34
C VAL A 196 15.33 -12.39 11.86
N TYR A 197 16.10 -11.35 12.12
CA TYR A 197 15.88 -10.05 11.52
C TYR A 197 16.44 -9.99 10.11
N LEU A 198 15.66 -9.42 9.19
CA LEU A 198 16.09 -9.01 7.86
C LEU A 198 16.16 -7.48 7.84
N LEU A 199 17.37 -6.93 7.83
CA LEU A 199 17.60 -5.50 7.73
C LEU A 199 17.91 -5.19 6.28
N HIS A 200 17.03 -4.43 5.63
CA HIS A 200 17.30 -3.87 4.32
C HIS A 200 18.00 -2.53 4.50
N LEU A 201 19.21 -2.42 3.95
CA LEU A 201 20.10 -1.28 4.13
C LEU A 201 20.53 -0.76 2.76
N TYR A 202 20.48 0.55 2.58
CA TYR A 202 21.13 1.18 1.45
C TYR A 202 22.60 1.44 1.78
N TYR A 203 23.50 0.97 0.92
CA TYR A 203 24.94 1.26 0.99
C TYR A 203 25.57 1.15 -0.40
N ASP A 204 26.37 2.14 -0.79
CA ASP A 204 27.11 2.16 -2.07
C ASP A 204 26.25 1.83 -3.32
N ASN A 205 25.10 2.49 -3.46
CA ASN A 205 24.10 2.26 -4.53
C ASN A 205 23.51 0.84 -4.59
N GLN A 206 23.65 0.07 -3.51
CA GLN A 206 23.12 -1.28 -3.38
C GLN A 206 22.17 -1.37 -2.19
N GLU A 207 21.21 -2.26 -2.30
CA GLU A 207 20.38 -2.72 -1.19
C GLU A 207 21.01 -3.98 -0.63
N TYR A 208 21.49 -3.90 0.61
CA TYR A 208 22.01 -5.00 1.40
C TYR A 208 20.89 -5.58 2.27
N ILE A 209 20.76 -6.90 2.29
CA ILE A 209 19.91 -7.61 3.24
C ILE A 209 20.82 -8.31 4.25
N LEU A 210 20.93 -7.74 5.45
CA LEU A 210 21.63 -8.36 6.57
C LEU A 210 20.66 -9.25 7.35
N GLN A 211 21.00 -10.52 7.50
CA GLN A 211 20.27 -11.47 8.34
C GLN A 211 20.92 -11.50 9.72
N VAL A 212 20.17 -11.17 10.77
CA VAL A 212 20.68 -11.06 12.15
C VAL A 212 19.87 -11.95 13.07
N HIS A 213 20.53 -12.79 13.87
CA HIS A 213 19.85 -13.63 14.84
C HIS A 213 19.20 -12.78 15.95
N ALA A 214 17.89 -12.93 16.15
CA ALA A 214 17.09 -12.01 16.96
C ALA A 214 17.48 -11.97 18.43
N GLY A 215 17.97 -13.07 19.02
CA GLY A 215 18.34 -13.09 20.45
C GLY A 215 19.80 -12.75 20.75
N SER A 216 20.71 -12.83 19.76
CA SER A 216 22.15 -12.67 19.99
C SER A 216 22.79 -11.51 19.25
N GLY A 217 22.11 -10.98 18.22
CA GLY A 217 22.67 -9.95 17.34
C GLY A 217 23.75 -10.47 16.40
N ALA A 218 23.98 -11.79 16.33
CA ALA A 218 24.96 -12.36 15.42
C ALA A 218 24.48 -12.24 13.97
N ILE A 219 25.34 -11.71 13.09
CA ILE A 219 25.08 -11.69 11.65
C ILE A 219 25.21 -13.12 11.13
N LEU A 220 24.14 -13.61 10.51
CA LEU A 220 24.02 -14.96 9.96
C LEU A 220 24.42 -14.98 8.48
N ASP A 221 24.02 -13.95 7.75
CA ASP A 221 24.21 -13.84 6.30
C ASP A 221 24.09 -12.38 5.85
N ALA A 222 24.64 -12.08 4.68
CA ALA A 222 24.54 -10.79 4.02
C ALA A 222 24.47 -11.00 2.51
N SER A 223 23.48 -10.40 1.86
CA SER A 223 23.37 -10.35 0.40
C SER A 223 23.17 -8.92 -0.07
N ALA A 224 23.49 -8.66 -1.34
CA ALA A 224 23.37 -7.33 -1.93
C ALA A 224 22.79 -7.41 -3.35
N ALA A 225 21.97 -6.42 -3.70
CA ALA A 225 21.43 -6.22 -5.04
C ALA A 225 21.48 -4.73 -5.41
N ALA A 226 21.28 -4.41 -6.69
CA ALA A 226 21.14 -3.02 -7.10
C ALA A 226 19.91 -2.40 -6.44
N SER A 227 20.05 -1.19 -5.87
CA SER A 227 18.91 -0.48 -5.28
C SER A 227 18.25 0.42 -6.30
N ALA A 228 16.92 0.41 -6.36
CA ALA A 228 16.14 1.42 -7.07
C ALA A 228 15.95 2.70 -6.24
N LEU A 229 16.26 2.65 -4.95
CA LEU A 229 16.14 3.76 -4.02
C LEU A 229 17.47 4.52 -3.95
N VAL A 230 17.38 5.85 -3.91
CA VAL A 230 18.52 6.76 -3.84
C VAL A 230 18.35 7.67 -2.62
N PRO A 231 19.34 7.82 -1.73
CA PRO A 231 19.27 8.79 -0.64
C PRO A 231 19.02 10.19 -1.18
N ILE A 232 18.22 10.97 -0.47
CA ILE A 232 17.84 12.32 -0.92
C ILE A 232 19.05 13.23 -1.16
N GLU A 233 20.09 13.10 -0.32
CA GLU A 233 21.32 13.88 -0.45
C GLU A 233 22.12 13.52 -1.71
N ALA A 234 21.91 12.32 -2.28
CA ALA A 234 22.57 11.83 -3.48
C ALA A 234 21.74 11.99 -4.76
N PHE A 235 20.46 12.38 -4.64
CA PHE A 235 19.57 12.50 -5.79
C PHE A 235 19.90 13.74 -6.64
N ASN A 236 20.09 13.56 -7.95
CA ASN A 236 20.39 14.67 -8.86
C ASN A 236 19.12 15.39 -9.35
N TRP A 237 18.72 16.41 -8.58
CA TRP A 237 17.57 17.28 -8.88
C TRP A 237 17.64 17.97 -10.25
N THR A 238 18.84 18.35 -10.69
CA THR A 238 19.02 19.11 -11.94
C THR A 238 18.82 18.25 -13.20
N ALA A 239 19.19 16.97 -13.15
CA ALA A 239 18.96 16.03 -14.24
C ALA A 239 17.47 15.71 -14.41
N SER A 240 16.73 15.61 -13.30
CA SER A 240 15.27 15.44 -13.32
C SER A 240 14.58 16.60 -14.05
N ALA A 241 15.02 17.85 -13.81
CA ALA A 241 14.49 19.03 -14.51
C ALA A 241 14.91 19.13 -15.99
N ALA A 242 16.05 18.53 -16.39
CA ALA A 242 16.57 18.61 -17.76
C ALA A 242 15.88 17.63 -18.73
N SER A 243 15.61 16.39 -18.31
CA SER A 243 14.82 15.42 -19.09
C SER A 243 13.42 15.92 -19.44
N GLN A 244 12.95 16.96 -18.74
CA GLN A 244 11.64 17.59 -18.95
C GLN A 244 11.61 18.62 -20.09
N ARG A 245 12.75 19.25 -20.47
CA ARG A 245 12.76 20.27 -21.53
C ARG A 245 12.81 19.71 -22.94
N THR A 246 13.19 18.44 -23.10
CA THR A 246 13.36 17.82 -24.42
C THR A 246 12.11 17.09 -24.92
N ALA A 247 11.09 16.92 -24.08
CA ALA A 247 9.80 16.35 -24.46
C ALA A 247 8.79 17.40 -24.93
N ALA A 248 9.23 18.39 -25.70
CA ALA A 248 8.30 19.21 -26.48
C ALA A 248 7.68 18.31 -27.57
N PRO A 249 6.35 18.32 -27.77
CA PRO A 249 5.75 17.57 -28.86
C PRO A 249 6.27 18.15 -30.17
N SER A 250 7.06 17.36 -30.91
CA SER A 250 7.29 17.61 -32.33
C SER A 250 5.93 17.56 -33.02
N SER A 251 5.29 18.72 -33.16
CA SER A 251 4.20 18.90 -34.11
C SER A 251 4.77 18.74 -35.50
N THR A 252 4.86 17.50 -35.97
CA THR A 252 5.06 17.21 -37.39
C THR A 252 3.78 17.67 -38.08
N GLN A 253 3.76 18.94 -38.49
CA GLN A 253 2.80 19.43 -39.48
C GLN A 253 2.97 18.55 -40.71
N ALA A 254 1.96 17.72 -40.97
CA ALA A 254 1.84 17.03 -42.24
C ALA A 254 1.75 18.10 -43.35
N PRO A 255 2.56 18.02 -44.42
CA PRO A 255 2.46 18.95 -45.52
C PRO A 255 1.11 18.75 -46.23
N THR A 256 0.28 19.78 -46.23
CA THR A 256 -0.94 19.86 -47.02
C THR A 256 -0.56 19.77 -48.50
N ALA A 257 -0.84 18.62 -49.12
CA ALA A 257 -0.69 18.46 -50.56
C ALA A 257 -1.75 19.30 -51.28
N ALA A 258 -1.29 20.22 -52.13
CA ALA A 258 -2.13 21.01 -53.02
C ALA A 258 -2.80 20.10 -54.07
N VAL A 259 -4.12 20.22 -54.20
CA VAL A 259 -4.91 19.54 -55.23
C VAL A 259 -4.76 20.28 -56.57
N PRO A 260 -4.37 19.62 -57.67
CA PRO A 260 -4.47 20.20 -59.01
C PRO A 260 -5.89 20.03 -59.58
N PRO A 261 -6.38 20.97 -60.41
CA PRO A 261 -7.72 20.90 -60.97
C PRO A 261 -7.76 20.11 -62.30
N THR A 262 -8.96 19.61 -62.61
CA THR A 262 -9.52 19.34 -63.96
C THR A 262 -9.68 17.87 -64.36
N ALA A 263 -10.94 17.38 -64.39
CA ALA A 263 -11.70 17.11 -65.62
C ALA A 263 -13.08 16.49 -65.29
N ALA A 264 -14.12 16.95 -65.96
CA ALA A 264 -15.50 16.42 -65.89
C ALA A 264 -15.75 15.40 -67.04
N PRO A 265 -16.94 14.79 -67.17
CA PRO A 265 -17.20 13.37 -66.86
C PRO A 265 -17.56 12.53 -68.11
N PRO A 266 -17.78 11.21 -67.96
CA PRO A 266 -18.72 10.51 -68.84
C PRO A 266 -19.95 9.97 -68.08
N THR A 267 -21.07 10.03 -68.79
CA THR A 267 -22.44 9.75 -68.36
C THR A 267 -22.80 8.25 -68.40
N ALA A 268 -23.43 7.81 -67.30
CA ALA A 268 -24.46 6.78 -67.10
C ALA A 268 -24.26 5.30 -67.49
N ALA A 269 -24.56 4.43 -66.52
CA ALA A 269 -25.54 3.36 -66.70
C ALA A 269 -26.29 3.09 -65.37
N ARG A 270 -27.62 3.11 -65.43
CA ARG A 270 -28.56 2.76 -64.34
C ARG A 270 -28.75 1.24 -64.29
N THR A 271 -28.84 0.66 -63.09
CA THR A 271 -29.59 -0.58 -62.79
C THR A 271 -29.78 -0.72 -61.26
N PRO A 272 -30.73 -1.52 -60.76
CA PRO A 272 -31.89 -1.02 -60.01
C PRO A 272 -31.82 -1.23 -58.49
N GLN A 273 -32.64 -0.43 -57.80
CA GLN A 273 -32.90 -0.42 -56.37
C GLN A 273 -33.80 -1.61 -55.97
N PRO A 274 -33.42 -2.43 -54.97
CA PRO A 274 -34.35 -3.31 -54.27
C PRO A 274 -35.13 -2.55 -53.20
N THR A 275 -36.38 -2.96 -53.07
CA THR A 275 -37.50 -2.42 -52.29
C THR A 275 -37.41 -2.64 -50.78
N ALA A 276 -38.17 -1.77 -50.11
CA ALA A 276 -38.42 -1.64 -48.67
C ALA A 276 -38.87 -2.91 -47.95
N TRP A 277 -38.50 -2.98 -46.67
CA TRP A 277 -39.19 -3.72 -45.62
C TRP A 277 -39.33 -2.74 -44.46
N GLU A 278 -40.58 -2.43 -44.12
CA GLU A 278 -41.03 -1.73 -42.92
C GLU A 278 -41.11 -2.73 -41.75
N ASP A 279 -40.85 -2.26 -40.52
CA ASP A 279 -41.38 -2.77 -39.23
C ASP A 279 -41.14 -1.60 -38.24
N TRP A 280 -42.12 -0.71 -37.98
CA TRP A 280 -43.21 -0.83 -36.98
C TRP A 280 -42.63 -0.99 -35.56
N ASP A 281 -42.68 0.07 -34.73
CA ASP A 281 -43.63 0.27 -33.60
C ASP A 281 -43.09 -0.45 -32.33
N ASP A 282 -43.16 0.00 -31.09
CA ASP A 282 -43.84 1.03 -30.28
C ASP A 282 -42.85 1.30 -29.10
N ASP A 283 -42.68 2.49 -28.53
CA ASP A 283 -43.62 3.29 -27.73
C ASP A 283 -44.03 2.64 -26.38
N ASP A 284 -44.14 3.54 -25.39
CA ASP A 284 -44.74 3.41 -24.06
C ASP A 284 -43.92 2.68 -22.98
N ASP A 285 -43.93 3.08 -21.71
CA ASP A 285 -44.37 4.25 -20.96
C ASP A 285 -43.88 4.00 -19.51
N ASP A 286 -43.92 5.04 -18.70
CA ASP A 286 -44.19 5.05 -17.25
C ASP A 286 -43.23 5.99 -16.51
N ASP A 287 -43.58 7.28 -16.65
CA ASP A 287 -43.60 8.23 -15.54
C ASP A 287 -44.39 7.63 -14.36
N ASP A 288 -43.93 7.90 -13.13
CA ASP A 288 -44.81 8.22 -11.99
C ASP A 288 -43.93 8.69 -10.82
N ASP A 289 -43.91 10.03 -10.66
CA ASP A 289 -44.26 10.79 -9.45
C ASP A 289 -44.15 10.08 -8.09
N ASP A 290 -43.37 10.68 -7.19
CA ASP A 290 -43.77 10.84 -5.79
C ASP A 290 -43.04 12.08 -5.23
N ASP A 291 -43.74 13.20 -5.36
CA ASP A 291 -43.44 14.48 -4.73
C ASP A 291 -43.63 14.40 -3.21
N ASP A 292 -42.83 15.25 -2.56
CA ASP A 292 -42.86 15.64 -1.16
C ASP A 292 -44.26 15.97 -0.65
N ASP A 293 -44.61 15.49 0.55
CA ASP A 293 -45.51 16.22 1.44
C ASP A 293 -45.24 15.90 2.92
N ASP A 294 -44.98 17.00 3.63
CA ASP A 294 -45.50 17.39 4.94
C ASP A 294 -44.86 16.93 6.27
N ASP A 295 -44.29 17.97 6.88
CA ASP A 295 -44.14 18.30 8.29
C ASP A 295 -45.40 18.07 9.16
N ASP A 296 -45.15 18.16 10.47
CA ASP A 296 -46.07 18.31 11.60
C ASP A 296 -46.66 17.02 12.23
N ASP A 297 -46.16 16.68 13.42
CA ASP A 297 -47.02 16.77 14.62
C ASP A 297 -46.22 16.70 15.94
N ASP A 298 -46.59 17.63 16.82
CA ASP A 298 -46.23 17.80 18.23
C ASP A 298 -46.75 16.65 19.12
N ASP A 299 -45.94 16.20 20.09
CA ASP A 299 -46.28 15.98 21.53
C ASP A 299 -45.08 15.48 22.36
#